data_AF-W4QKM7-F1
#
_entry.id   AF-W4QKM7-F1
#
_cell.length_a   1.000
_cell.length_b   1.000
_cell.length_c   1.000
_cell.angle_alpha   90.00
_cell.angle_beta   90.00
_cell.angle_gamma   90.00
#
_symmetry.space_group_name_H-M   'P 1'
#
loop_
_entity.id
_entity.type
_entity.pdbx_description
1 polymer ?
#
loop_
_entity_poly.entity_id
_entity_poly.type
_entity_poly.pdbx_seq_one_letter_code
_entity_poly.pdbx_strand_id
1 'polypeptide(L)'
;MDPKRPRITPDHLDLWSSNMSELYDSLEGEIIRSMIKRLKDGSDDITYWQARKMAELRLFNNDVARHLSSVTEVAESEINRMFEEAGREMIQDIDRAMPYPTKPVPNQLDDIMRGYYNQAWDNINNYVNQSLITSNYGRGTAALAYQNVLNRTSALFNTGIYTFEESVERAITEMAQKGIKSTFTDSRGRSLSIEGYTRTVLKSTLGNTFNEVRTERMAEYGVYTVVVTSLVGARDQCSLIQGHVVDLRHPSEIPEGSEYKSIYDPYWKAEYGTAGGHRGANCRHLHIPFIPGVNTNNQPHYDKELNEKVAKVRDTQRRIEREIVKYKKNLMIAEELGSDNADHWRRMVRKRQAAMRKHLESNGRYLRRNYKREKVYTPLATLLEDFSYKE
;
A
#
# COMPACT_ATOMS: atom_id res chain seq x y z
N MET A 1 -29.28 12.75 16.87
CA MET A 1 -27.97 12.45 17.52
C MET A 1 -26.87 12.57 16.46
N ASP A 2 -25.75 13.22 16.79
CA ASP A 2 -24.61 13.28 15.87
C ASP A 2 -24.04 11.86 15.64
N PRO A 3 -23.76 11.47 14.39
CA PRO A 3 -23.20 10.16 14.10
C PRO A 3 -21.84 10.00 14.79
N LYS A 4 -21.69 8.96 15.61
CA LYS A 4 -20.42 8.69 16.29
C LYS A 4 -19.37 8.29 15.25
N ARG A 5 -18.18 8.90 15.32
CA ARG A 5 -17.05 8.53 14.46
C ARG A 5 -16.62 7.08 14.77
N PRO A 6 -16.46 6.23 13.74
CA PRO A 6 -15.87 4.90 13.88
C PRO A 6 -14.43 4.96 14.40
N ARG A 7 -14.03 3.92 15.13
CA ARG A 7 -12.65 3.68 15.56
C ARG A 7 -11.78 3.25 14.40
N ILE A 8 -12.28 2.40 13.51
CA ILE A 8 -11.58 2.06 12.26
C ILE A 8 -12.12 2.91 11.12
N THR A 9 -11.19 3.50 10.36
CA THR A 9 -11.50 4.31 9.18
C THR A 9 -10.65 3.83 8.00
N PRO A 10 -11.03 4.17 6.76
CA PRO A 10 -10.18 3.90 5.59
C PRO A 10 -8.76 4.45 5.72
N ASP A 11 -8.55 5.53 6.47
CA ASP A 11 -7.22 6.08 6.73
C ASP A 11 -6.40 5.18 7.69
N HIS A 12 -7.04 4.56 8.69
CA HIS A 12 -6.38 3.54 9.53
C HIS A 12 -6.00 2.31 8.72
N LEU A 13 -6.87 1.83 7.83
CA LEU A 13 -6.55 0.69 6.95
C LEU A 13 -5.42 1.00 5.96
N ASP A 14 -5.37 2.23 5.43
CA ASP A 14 -4.24 2.68 4.60
C ASP A 14 -2.95 2.78 5.43
N LEU A 15 -3.03 3.17 6.70
CA LEU A 15 -1.88 3.18 7.61
C LEU A 15 -1.38 1.76 7.87
N TRP A 16 -2.25 0.83 8.27
CA TRP A 16 -1.89 -0.56 8.57
C TRP A 16 -1.25 -1.24 7.37
N SER A 17 -1.88 -1.15 6.20
CA SER A 17 -1.30 -1.66 4.96
C SER A 17 0.02 -0.97 4.57
N SER A 18 0.21 0.32 4.90
CA SER A 18 1.49 1.01 4.69
C SER A 18 2.60 0.46 5.57
N ASN A 19 2.33 0.34 6.86
CA ASN A 19 3.31 -0.10 7.85
C ASN A 19 3.69 -1.56 7.57
N MET A 20 2.71 -2.38 7.17
CA MET A 20 2.96 -3.76 6.77
C MET A 20 3.84 -3.86 5.50
N SER A 21 3.61 -2.97 4.54
CA SER A 21 4.50 -2.81 3.39
C SER A 21 5.93 -2.41 3.75
N GLU A 22 6.16 -1.70 4.85
CA GLU A 22 7.50 -1.31 5.30
C GLU A 22 8.39 -2.52 5.64
N LEU A 23 7.81 -3.64 6.13
CA LEU A 23 8.57 -4.88 6.35
C LEU A 23 9.12 -5.44 5.03
N TYR A 24 8.33 -5.39 3.94
CA TYR A 24 8.74 -5.85 2.62
C TYR A 24 9.70 -4.87 1.91
N ASP A 25 9.56 -3.57 2.13
CA ASP A 25 10.56 -2.57 1.71
C ASP A 25 11.90 -2.79 2.43
N SER A 26 11.87 -3.12 3.72
CA SER A 26 13.07 -3.40 4.52
C SER A 26 13.74 -4.71 4.07
N LEU A 27 12.95 -5.73 3.76
CA LEU A 27 13.42 -6.95 3.10
C LEU A 27 14.12 -6.65 1.77
N GLU A 28 13.50 -5.86 0.89
CA GLU A 28 14.13 -5.43 -0.36
C GLU A 28 15.47 -4.73 -0.11
N GLY A 29 15.54 -3.86 0.90
CA GLY A 29 16.77 -3.21 1.33
C GLY A 29 17.89 -4.19 1.70
N GLU A 30 17.59 -5.21 2.51
CA GLU A 30 18.58 -6.24 2.89
C GLU A 30 19.02 -7.12 1.71
N ILE A 31 18.11 -7.37 0.75
CA ILE A 31 18.45 -8.08 -0.48
C ILE A 31 19.39 -7.23 -1.34
N ILE A 32 19.13 -5.92 -1.46
CA ILE A 32 20.02 -4.99 -2.18
C ILE A 32 21.39 -4.93 -1.50
N ARG A 33 21.47 -4.81 -0.17
CA ARG A 33 22.74 -4.85 0.56
C ARG A 33 23.51 -6.16 0.34
N SER A 34 22.80 -7.30 0.41
CA SER A 34 23.38 -8.61 0.15
C SER A 34 23.93 -8.70 -1.28
N MET A 35 23.27 -8.07 -2.24
CA MET A 35 23.73 -7.96 -3.62
C MET A 35 24.96 -7.05 -3.74
N ILE A 36 24.94 -5.85 -3.16
CA ILE A 36 26.08 -4.90 -3.14
C ILE A 36 27.32 -5.57 -2.55
N LYS A 37 27.19 -6.20 -1.38
CA LYS A 37 28.28 -6.90 -0.70
C LYS A 37 28.98 -7.92 -1.60
N ARG A 38 28.24 -8.55 -2.51
CA ARG A 38 28.76 -9.57 -3.43
C ARG A 38 29.32 -8.97 -4.70
N LEU A 39 28.64 -7.99 -5.28
CA LEU A 39 28.95 -7.50 -6.63
C LEU A 39 29.99 -6.38 -6.66
N LYS A 40 30.22 -5.68 -5.54
CA LYS A 40 31.12 -4.51 -5.50
C LYS A 40 32.58 -4.81 -5.83
N ASP A 41 33.07 -6.01 -5.54
CA ASP A 41 34.48 -6.35 -5.73
C ASP A 41 34.74 -6.83 -7.16
N GLY A 42 35.42 -5.99 -7.95
CA GLY A 42 35.76 -6.19 -9.36
C GLY A 42 36.89 -7.19 -9.64
N SER A 43 37.25 -7.26 -10.92
CA SER A 43 38.42 -7.97 -11.48
C SER A 43 38.73 -7.34 -12.83
N ASP A 44 40.01 -7.28 -13.23
CA ASP A 44 40.41 -6.77 -14.54
C ASP A 44 39.81 -7.59 -15.70
N ASP A 45 39.58 -8.88 -15.46
CA ASP A 45 38.78 -9.75 -16.33
C ASP A 45 37.31 -9.77 -15.88
N ILE A 46 36.47 -9.07 -16.65
CA ILE A 46 35.02 -9.00 -16.43
C ILE A 46 34.32 -10.35 -16.59
N THR A 47 34.84 -11.24 -17.46
CA THR A 47 34.26 -12.58 -17.68
C THR A 47 34.55 -13.46 -16.48
N TYR A 48 35.78 -13.40 -15.97
CA TYR A 48 36.15 -14.07 -14.72
C TYR A 48 35.33 -13.54 -13.54
N TRP A 49 35.15 -12.22 -13.46
CA TRP A 49 34.29 -11.60 -12.44
C TRP A 49 32.86 -12.15 -12.51
N GLN A 50 32.25 -12.18 -13.69
CA GLN A 50 30.90 -12.71 -13.89
C GLN A 50 30.78 -14.16 -13.42
N ALA A 51 31.70 -15.03 -13.83
CA ALA A 51 31.68 -16.44 -13.46
C ALA A 51 31.79 -16.62 -11.93
N ARG A 52 32.71 -15.89 -11.29
CA ARG A 52 32.90 -15.89 -9.83
C ARG A 52 31.64 -15.44 -9.11
N LYS A 53 31.05 -14.31 -9.52
CA LYS A 53 29.85 -13.76 -8.88
C LYS A 53 28.59 -14.57 -9.17
N MET A 54 28.53 -15.30 -10.27
CA MET A 54 27.49 -16.30 -10.52
C MET A 54 27.60 -17.53 -9.60
N ALA A 55 28.82 -17.97 -9.26
CA ALA A 55 29.02 -19.05 -8.29
C ALA A 55 28.55 -18.67 -6.88
N GLU A 56 28.56 -17.38 -6.53
CA GLU A 56 28.03 -16.87 -5.26
C GLU A 56 26.49 -16.85 -5.16
N LEU A 57 25.76 -17.15 -6.25
CA LEU A 57 24.30 -17.07 -6.29
C LEU A 57 23.61 -17.94 -5.24
N ARG A 58 24.17 -19.13 -4.93
CA ARG A 58 23.64 -19.99 -3.86
C ARG A 58 23.73 -19.32 -2.49
N LEU A 59 24.85 -18.65 -2.20
CA LEU A 59 25.03 -17.93 -0.94
C LEU A 59 24.10 -16.73 -0.85
N PHE A 60 23.93 -15.99 -1.96
CA PHE A 60 22.94 -14.93 -2.05
C PHE A 60 21.52 -15.45 -1.75
N ASN A 61 21.09 -16.54 -2.38
CA ASN A 61 19.77 -17.12 -2.14
C ASN A 61 19.57 -17.55 -0.68
N ASN A 62 20.60 -18.07 -0.02
CA ASN A 62 20.54 -18.42 1.40
C ASN A 62 20.33 -17.19 2.29
N ASP A 63 20.95 -16.05 1.96
CA ASP A 63 20.74 -14.80 2.70
C ASP A 63 19.30 -14.29 2.49
N VAL A 64 18.81 -14.30 1.25
CA VAL A 64 17.41 -13.93 0.93
C VAL A 64 16.43 -14.80 1.70
N ALA A 65 16.65 -16.12 1.72
CA ALA A 65 15.78 -17.06 2.43
C ALA A 65 15.75 -16.79 3.95
N ARG A 66 16.90 -16.45 4.54
CA ARG A 66 17.01 -16.08 5.95
C ARG A 66 16.22 -14.81 6.26
N HIS A 67 16.42 -13.74 5.48
CA HIS A 67 15.69 -12.49 5.66
C HIS A 67 14.18 -12.67 5.46
N LEU A 68 13.77 -13.44 4.44
CA LEU A 68 12.36 -13.73 4.19
C LEU A 68 11.73 -14.52 5.33
N SER A 69 12.42 -15.52 5.89
CA SER A 69 11.90 -16.30 7.01
C SER A 69 11.53 -15.40 8.19
N SER A 70 12.41 -14.47 8.57
CA SER A 70 12.16 -13.53 9.67
C SER A 70 11.00 -12.58 9.39
N VAL A 71 10.85 -12.13 8.14
CA VAL A 71 9.73 -11.27 7.72
C VAL A 71 8.41 -12.04 7.72
N THR A 72 8.43 -13.28 7.24
CA THR A 72 7.23 -14.12 7.10
C THR A 72 6.64 -14.46 8.47
N GLU A 73 7.49 -14.79 9.43
CA GLU A 73 7.08 -15.09 10.82
C GLU A 73 6.30 -13.93 11.45
N VAL A 74 6.81 -12.69 11.32
CA VAL A 74 6.11 -11.50 11.82
C VAL A 74 4.87 -11.21 10.97
N ALA A 75 5.02 -11.12 9.64
CA ALA A 75 3.95 -10.70 8.75
C ALA A 75 2.70 -11.60 8.85
N GLU A 76 2.87 -12.92 8.97
CA GLU A 76 1.75 -13.86 9.11
C GLU A 76 0.90 -13.54 10.34
N SER A 77 1.56 -13.39 11.50
CA SER A 77 0.91 -13.08 12.76
C SER A 77 0.22 -11.71 12.72
N GLU A 78 0.92 -10.68 12.24
CA GLU A 78 0.40 -9.32 12.19
C GLU A 78 -0.79 -9.19 11.26
N ILE A 79 -0.75 -9.82 10.09
CA ILE A 79 -1.87 -9.78 9.14
C ILE A 79 -3.08 -10.49 9.75
N ASN A 80 -2.91 -11.61 10.46
CA ASN A 80 -4.02 -12.24 11.18
C ASN A 80 -4.62 -11.28 12.24
N ARG A 81 -3.77 -10.64 13.06
CA ARG A 81 -4.21 -9.65 14.06
C ARG A 81 -4.96 -8.48 13.42
N MET A 82 -4.50 -7.99 12.26
CA MET A 82 -5.17 -6.92 11.53
C MET A 82 -6.62 -7.28 11.19
N PHE A 83 -6.90 -8.50 10.72
CA PHE A 83 -8.26 -8.93 10.38
C PHE A 83 -9.14 -9.19 11.62
N GLU A 84 -8.59 -9.84 12.65
CA GLU A 84 -9.32 -10.08 13.91
C GLU A 84 -9.77 -8.78 14.57
N GLU A 85 -8.85 -7.82 14.70
CA GLU A 85 -9.17 -6.51 15.28
C GLU A 85 -10.11 -5.71 14.39
N ALA A 86 -9.89 -5.73 13.08
CA ALA A 86 -10.75 -5.08 12.12
C ALA A 86 -12.21 -5.52 12.28
N GLY A 87 -12.45 -6.83 12.27
CA GLY A 87 -13.80 -7.39 12.44
C GLY A 87 -14.44 -6.99 13.77
N ARG A 88 -13.72 -7.15 14.89
CA ARG A 88 -14.26 -6.83 16.23
C ARG A 88 -14.60 -5.34 16.38
N GLU A 89 -13.73 -4.45 15.95
CA GLU A 89 -13.96 -3.00 16.09
C GLU A 89 -15.11 -2.52 15.19
N MET A 90 -15.26 -3.08 13.98
CA MET A 90 -16.37 -2.75 13.08
C MET A 90 -17.74 -3.10 13.67
N ILE A 91 -17.89 -4.30 14.23
CA ILE A 91 -19.15 -4.74 14.87
C ILE A 91 -19.51 -3.79 16.00
N GLN A 92 -18.56 -3.53 16.90
CA GLN A 92 -18.77 -2.65 18.03
C GLN A 92 -19.02 -1.19 17.61
N ASP A 93 -18.42 -0.71 16.53
CA ASP A 93 -18.67 0.63 15.99
C ASP A 93 -20.10 0.77 15.46
N ILE A 94 -20.61 -0.27 14.78
CA ILE A 94 -22.01 -0.32 14.36
C ILE A 94 -22.94 -0.38 15.56
N ASP A 95 -22.69 -1.29 16.51
CA ASP A 95 -23.52 -1.43 17.71
C ASP A 95 -23.62 -0.13 18.50
N ARG A 96 -22.51 0.61 18.63
CA ARG A 96 -22.46 1.90 19.33
C ARG A 96 -23.23 3.02 18.60
N ALA A 97 -23.39 2.89 17.28
CA ALA A 97 -24.10 3.83 16.43
C ALA A 97 -25.62 3.58 16.40
N MET A 98 -26.07 2.39 16.82
CA MET A 98 -27.48 2.04 16.87
C MET A 98 -28.17 2.58 18.13
N PRO A 99 -29.42 3.07 18.04
CA PRO A 99 -30.24 3.45 19.20
C PRO A 99 -30.94 2.24 19.84
N TYR A 100 -30.68 1.04 19.33
CA TYR A 100 -31.28 -0.22 19.76
C TYR A 100 -30.38 -0.95 20.76
N PRO A 101 -30.91 -1.89 21.56
CA PRO A 101 -30.08 -2.79 22.36
C PRO A 101 -29.06 -3.53 21.49
N THR A 102 -27.83 -3.63 21.99
CA THR A 102 -26.74 -4.33 21.29
C THR A 102 -27.12 -5.79 21.05
N LYS A 103 -26.99 -6.22 19.78
CA LYS A 103 -27.19 -7.61 19.39
C LYS A 103 -25.99 -8.48 19.81
N PRO A 104 -26.18 -9.80 20.04
CA PRO A 104 -25.06 -10.72 20.23
C PRO A 104 -24.05 -10.62 19.08
N VAL A 105 -22.78 -10.85 19.37
CA VAL A 105 -21.74 -10.92 18.32
C VAL A 105 -22.06 -12.10 17.39
N PRO A 106 -21.94 -11.94 16.06
CA PRO A 106 -22.17 -13.05 15.13
C PRO A 106 -21.24 -14.24 15.42
N ASN A 107 -21.80 -15.44 15.58
CA ASN A 107 -21.03 -16.65 15.90
C ASN A 107 -19.99 -17.01 14.81
N GLN A 108 -20.19 -16.56 13.58
CA GLN A 108 -19.33 -16.84 12.43
C GLN A 108 -18.27 -15.76 12.17
N LEU A 109 -18.23 -14.67 12.98
CA LEU A 109 -17.33 -13.55 12.72
C LEU A 109 -15.87 -13.99 12.61
N ASP A 110 -15.41 -14.84 13.52
CA ASP A 110 -14.02 -15.32 13.53
C ASP A 110 -13.70 -16.15 12.29
N ASP A 111 -14.64 -16.96 11.78
CA ASP A 111 -14.47 -17.75 10.55
C ASP A 111 -14.47 -16.87 9.30
N ILE A 112 -15.34 -15.86 9.25
CA ILE A 112 -15.36 -14.87 8.17
C ILE A 112 -14.04 -14.10 8.15
N MET A 113 -13.55 -13.64 9.31
CA MET A 113 -12.29 -12.90 9.40
C MET A 113 -11.10 -13.76 8.99
N ARG A 114 -11.11 -15.04 9.39
CA ARG A 114 -10.12 -16.03 8.97
C ARG A 114 -10.14 -16.25 7.45
N GLY A 115 -11.30 -16.24 6.82
CA GLY A 115 -11.44 -16.32 5.37
C GLY A 115 -10.73 -15.17 4.63
N TYR A 116 -10.94 -13.93 5.08
CA TYR A 116 -10.24 -12.77 4.50
C TYR A 116 -8.75 -12.75 4.80
N TYR A 117 -8.35 -13.15 6.00
CA TYR A 117 -6.96 -13.36 6.37
C TYR A 117 -6.29 -14.34 5.40
N ASN A 118 -6.85 -15.54 5.24
CA ASN A 118 -6.31 -16.57 4.34
C ASN A 118 -6.20 -16.03 2.91
N GLN A 119 -7.24 -15.34 2.42
CA GLN A 119 -7.20 -14.72 1.09
C GLN A 119 -6.04 -13.73 0.96
N ALA A 120 -5.84 -12.84 1.93
CA ALA A 120 -4.74 -11.86 1.87
C ALA A 120 -3.38 -12.54 1.98
N TRP A 121 -3.23 -13.46 2.93
CA TRP A 121 -1.97 -14.16 3.19
C TRP A 121 -1.58 -15.06 2.03
N ASP A 122 -2.49 -15.85 1.47
CA ASP A 122 -2.22 -16.72 0.32
C ASP A 122 -1.75 -15.93 -0.89
N ASN A 123 -2.35 -14.77 -1.16
CA ASN A 123 -1.90 -13.90 -2.25
C ASN A 123 -0.47 -13.40 -2.01
N ILE A 124 -0.16 -12.92 -0.80
CA ILE A 124 1.19 -12.46 -0.45
C ILE A 124 2.17 -13.62 -0.52
N ASN A 125 1.82 -14.78 0.04
CA ASN A 125 2.66 -15.96 0.06
C ASN A 125 2.99 -16.45 -1.36
N ASN A 126 1.99 -16.57 -2.22
CA ASN A 126 2.14 -17.10 -3.57
C ASN A 126 2.88 -16.14 -4.50
N TYR A 127 2.53 -14.84 -4.47
CA TYR A 127 3.05 -13.86 -5.43
C TYR A 127 4.26 -13.08 -4.94
N VAL A 128 4.57 -13.14 -3.64
CA VAL A 128 5.74 -12.49 -3.02
C VAL A 128 6.65 -13.49 -2.33
N ASN A 129 6.22 -14.14 -1.24
CA ASN A 129 7.15 -14.90 -0.38
C ASN A 129 7.77 -16.09 -1.13
N GLN A 130 6.95 -16.99 -1.66
CA GLN A 130 7.42 -18.14 -2.43
C GLN A 130 8.19 -17.66 -3.66
N SER A 131 7.61 -16.71 -4.40
CA SER A 131 8.16 -16.20 -5.66
C SER A 131 9.55 -15.58 -5.53
N LEU A 132 9.89 -15.04 -4.36
CA LEU A 132 11.18 -14.44 -4.07
C LEU A 132 12.32 -15.47 -4.07
N ILE A 133 12.07 -16.66 -3.52
CA ILE A 133 13.05 -17.75 -3.40
C ILE A 133 12.97 -18.70 -4.60
N THR A 134 11.76 -19.08 -4.99
CA THR A 134 11.50 -20.07 -6.03
C THR A 134 10.29 -19.67 -6.88
N SER A 135 10.24 -20.11 -8.12
CA SER A 135 9.06 -19.90 -8.97
C SER A 135 8.77 -21.16 -9.76
N ASN A 136 7.66 -21.17 -10.50
CA ASN A 136 7.34 -22.24 -11.45
C ASN A 136 8.45 -22.47 -12.49
N TYR A 137 9.37 -21.50 -12.67
CA TYR A 137 10.52 -21.59 -13.57
C TYR A 137 11.81 -22.04 -12.86
N GLY A 138 11.73 -22.49 -11.61
CA GLY A 138 12.86 -22.99 -10.82
C GLY A 138 13.85 -21.92 -10.35
N ARG A 139 13.52 -20.63 -10.51
CA ARG A 139 14.33 -19.49 -10.05
C ARG A 139 13.45 -18.41 -9.43
N GLY A 140 13.78 -17.97 -8.22
CA GLY A 140 13.09 -16.87 -7.54
C GLY A 140 13.38 -15.50 -8.16
N THR A 141 12.51 -14.52 -7.88
CA THR A 141 12.62 -13.15 -8.40
C THR A 141 13.85 -12.41 -7.87
N ALA A 142 14.33 -12.74 -6.66
CA ALA A 142 15.60 -12.21 -6.15
C ALA A 142 16.80 -12.72 -6.95
N ALA A 143 16.83 -14.01 -7.28
CA ALA A 143 17.89 -14.61 -8.10
C ALA A 143 17.91 -14.00 -9.51
N LEU A 144 16.73 -13.76 -10.10
CA LEU A 144 16.61 -13.06 -11.39
C LEU A 144 17.11 -11.61 -11.30
N ALA A 145 16.78 -10.89 -10.23
CA ALA A 145 17.29 -9.53 -10.01
C ALA A 145 18.82 -9.51 -9.92
N TYR A 146 19.41 -10.45 -9.18
CA TYR A 146 20.87 -10.61 -9.07
C TYR A 146 21.53 -10.86 -10.43
N GLN A 147 21.00 -11.84 -11.20
CA GLN A 147 21.51 -12.16 -12.54
C GLN A 147 21.40 -10.97 -13.49
N ASN A 148 20.28 -10.24 -13.45
CA ASN A 148 20.09 -9.05 -14.28
C ASN A 148 21.08 -7.93 -13.94
N VAL A 149 21.35 -7.70 -12.65
CA VAL A 149 22.38 -6.72 -12.24
C VAL A 149 23.75 -7.17 -12.73
N LEU A 150 24.12 -8.44 -12.52
CA LEU A 150 25.40 -8.98 -12.97
C LEU A 150 25.63 -8.82 -14.49
N ASN A 151 24.61 -9.17 -15.29
CA ASN A 151 24.63 -8.99 -16.74
C ASN A 151 24.69 -7.52 -17.13
N ARG A 152 23.91 -6.66 -16.45
CA ARG A 152 23.85 -5.23 -16.74
C ARG A 152 25.16 -4.52 -16.41
N THR A 153 25.80 -4.82 -15.28
CA THR A 153 27.12 -4.32 -14.92
C THR A 153 28.13 -4.60 -16.02
N SER A 154 28.17 -5.83 -16.49
CA SER A 154 29.16 -6.24 -17.49
C SER A 154 28.89 -5.60 -18.85
N ALA A 155 27.62 -5.47 -19.23
CA ALA A 155 27.24 -4.76 -20.45
C ALA A 155 27.64 -3.27 -20.38
N LEU A 156 27.48 -2.62 -19.22
CA LEU A 156 27.88 -1.22 -19.02
C LEU A 156 29.41 -1.06 -19.04
N PHE A 157 30.14 -1.94 -18.35
CA PHE A 157 31.60 -1.91 -18.31
C PHE A 157 32.22 -2.12 -19.71
N ASN A 158 31.70 -3.09 -20.47
CA ASN A 158 32.15 -3.38 -21.83
C ASN A 158 31.92 -2.23 -22.83
N THR A 159 31.14 -1.21 -22.48
CA THR A 159 31.04 0.00 -23.33
C THR A 159 32.31 0.85 -23.30
N GLY A 160 33.16 0.68 -22.28
CA GLY A 160 34.32 1.54 -22.03
C GLY A 160 33.98 2.97 -21.58
N ILE A 161 32.69 3.32 -21.45
CA ILE A 161 32.23 4.65 -21.02
C ILE A 161 32.28 4.79 -19.50
N TYR A 162 32.04 3.69 -18.79
CA TYR A 162 31.93 3.65 -17.33
C TYR A 162 33.04 2.78 -16.76
N THR A 163 33.57 3.19 -15.60
CA THR A 163 34.38 2.33 -14.75
C THR A 163 33.57 1.13 -14.26
N PHE A 164 34.24 0.14 -13.67
CA PHE A 164 33.57 -1.03 -13.11
C PHE A 164 32.63 -0.62 -11.96
N GLU A 165 33.11 0.26 -11.09
CA GLU A 165 32.40 0.78 -9.93
C GLU A 165 31.14 1.56 -10.35
N GLU A 166 31.26 2.45 -11.33
CA GLU A 166 30.11 3.18 -11.91
C GLU A 166 29.10 2.23 -12.57
N SER A 167 29.59 1.17 -13.21
CA SER A 167 28.74 0.15 -13.85
C SER A 167 27.93 -0.63 -12.81
N VAL A 168 28.55 -1.03 -11.70
CA VAL A 168 27.86 -1.69 -10.57
C VAL A 168 26.84 -0.76 -9.93
N GLU A 169 27.25 0.47 -9.58
CA GLU A 169 26.35 1.45 -8.97
C GLU A 169 25.12 1.68 -9.83
N ARG A 170 25.32 1.86 -11.14
CA ARG A 170 24.23 2.12 -12.08
C ARG A 170 23.31 0.92 -12.24
N ALA A 171 23.85 -0.29 -12.39
CA ALA A 171 23.06 -1.51 -12.53
C ALA A 171 22.18 -1.77 -11.29
N ILE A 172 22.75 -1.64 -10.09
CA ILE A 172 22.03 -1.81 -8.81
C ILE A 172 20.99 -0.70 -8.64
N THR A 173 21.33 0.55 -8.95
CA THR A 173 20.40 1.68 -8.88
C THR A 173 19.23 1.51 -9.86
N GLU A 174 19.47 1.07 -11.09
CA GLU A 174 18.42 0.78 -12.08
C GLU A 174 17.50 -0.35 -11.60
N MET A 175 18.04 -1.40 -10.97
CA MET A 175 17.27 -2.50 -10.41
C MET A 175 16.42 -2.03 -9.21
N ALA A 176 17.03 -1.36 -8.24
CA ALA A 176 16.34 -0.86 -7.05
C ALA A 176 15.22 0.14 -7.37
N GLN A 177 15.39 0.97 -8.40
CA GLN A 177 14.34 1.88 -8.86
C GLN A 177 13.13 1.16 -9.47
N LYS A 178 13.34 -0.02 -10.07
CA LYS A 178 12.25 -0.88 -10.56
C LYS A 178 11.65 -1.71 -9.42
N GLY A 179 12.46 -1.99 -8.40
CA GLY A 179 12.16 -2.89 -7.30
C GLY A 179 12.18 -4.36 -7.72
N ILE A 180 12.34 -5.25 -6.75
CA ILE A 180 12.17 -6.69 -6.95
C ILE A 180 10.69 -6.93 -7.24
N LYS A 181 10.40 -7.50 -8.40
CA LYS A 181 9.03 -7.68 -8.88
C LYS A 181 8.36 -8.88 -8.20
N SER A 182 7.08 -8.73 -7.86
CA SER A 182 6.19 -9.87 -7.62
C SER A 182 5.95 -10.63 -8.91
N THR A 183 5.55 -11.90 -8.83
CA THR A 183 5.11 -12.68 -10.00
C THR A 183 3.70 -12.32 -10.46
N PHE A 184 2.95 -11.54 -9.67
CA PHE A 184 1.67 -10.98 -10.10
C PHE A 184 1.84 -10.03 -11.30
N THR A 185 0.94 -10.17 -12.27
CA THR A 185 0.83 -9.29 -13.43
C THR A 185 -0.60 -8.77 -13.50
N ASP A 186 -0.77 -7.45 -13.51
CA ASP A 186 -2.09 -6.84 -13.61
C ASP A 186 -2.71 -7.03 -15.01
N SER A 187 -3.99 -6.69 -15.16
CA SER A 187 -4.71 -6.79 -16.43
C SER A 187 -4.14 -5.94 -17.57
N ARG A 188 -3.18 -5.05 -17.28
CA ARG A 188 -2.45 -4.20 -18.24
C ARG A 188 -1.03 -4.71 -18.48
N GLY A 189 -0.69 -5.91 -18.03
CA GLY A 189 0.64 -6.50 -18.21
C GLY A 189 1.72 -5.91 -17.31
N ARG A 190 1.37 -5.18 -16.24
CA ARG A 190 2.35 -4.55 -15.35
C ARG A 190 2.57 -5.40 -14.10
N SER A 191 3.84 -5.58 -13.73
CA SER A 191 4.23 -6.20 -12.45
C SER A 191 4.52 -5.14 -11.38
N LEU A 192 4.04 -5.39 -10.17
CA LEU A 192 4.31 -4.55 -9.01
C LEU A 192 5.62 -4.96 -8.32
N SER A 193 6.20 -4.07 -7.53
CA SER A 193 7.23 -4.45 -6.56
C SER A 193 6.61 -5.33 -5.47
N ILE A 194 7.43 -6.11 -4.77
CA ILE A 194 6.97 -6.95 -3.65
C ILE A 194 6.22 -6.12 -2.60
N GLU A 195 6.77 -4.97 -2.20
CA GLU A 195 6.11 -4.04 -1.27
C GLU A 195 4.79 -3.51 -1.81
N GLY A 196 4.77 -3.09 -3.09
CA GLY A 196 3.61 -2.48 -3.71
C GLY A 196 2.45 -3.46 -3.89
N TYR A 197 2.78 -4.73 -4.17
CA TYR A 197 1.80 -5.80 -4.22
C TYR A 197 1.23 -6.11 -2.83
N THR A 198 2.09 -6.31 -1.82
CA THR A 198 1.65 -6.51 -0.42
C THR A 198 0.71 -5.39 0.04
N ARG A 199 1.07 -4.13 -0.23
CA ARG A 199 0.25 -2.97 0.11
C ARG A 199 -1.14 -3.08 -0.51
N THR A 200 -1.16 -3.42 -1.80
CA THR A 200 -2.35 -3.44 -2.62
C THR A 200 -3.30 -4.53 -2.15
N VAL A 201 -2.81 -5.75 -1.93
CA VAL A 201 -3.59 -6.88 -1.42
C VAL A 201 -4.19 -6.54 -0.07
N LEU A 202 -3.38 -6.12 0.91
CA LEU A 202 -3.87 -5.81 2.25
C LEU A 202 -4.90 -4.69 2.22
N LYS A 203 -4.61 -3.61 1.49
CA LYS A 203 -5.53 -2.47 1.39
C LYS A 203 -6.86 -2.85 0.74
N SER A 204 -6.84 -3.68 -0.31
CA SER A 204 -8.07 -4.14 -0.95
C SER A 204 -8.86 -5.07 -0.04
N THR A 205 -8.21 -6.08 0.54
CA THR A 205 -8.91 -7.10 1.32
C THR A 205 -9.47 -6.50 2.61
N LEU A 206 -8.68 -5.72 3.37
CA LEU A 206 -9.18 -5.00 4.54
C LEU A 206 -10.30 -4.02 4.20
N GLY A 207 -10.19 -3.32 3.07
CA GLY A 207 -11.21 -2.38 2.61
C GLY A 207 -12.54 -3.08 2.29
N ASN A 208 -12.47 -4.26 1.68
CA ASN A 208 -13.63 -5.10 1.37
C ASN A 208 -14.25 -5.68 2.64
N THR A 209 -13.43 -6.28 3.52
CA THR A 209 -13.86 -6.75 4.85
C THR A 209 -14.55 -5.63 5.63
N PHE A 210 -13.98 -4.42 5.60
CA PHE A 210 -14.56 -3.24 6.24
C PHE A 210 -15.94 -2.88 5.71
N ASN A 211 -16.17 -3.02 4.41
CA ASN A 211 -17.49 -2.79 3.84
C ASN A 211 -18.46 -3.87 4.29
N GLU A 212 -18.09 -5.13 4.04
CA GLU A 212 -18.99 -6.28 4.15
C GLU A 212 -19.50 -6.47 5.58
N VAL A 213 -18.59 -6.60 6.55
CA VAL A 213 -18.93 -6.78 7.98
C VAL A 213 -19.80 -5.64 8.49
N ARG A 214 -19.50 -4.41 8.08
CA ARG A 214 -20.25 -3.23 8.48
C ARG A 214 -21.67 -3.28 7.93
N THR A 215 -21.81 -3.55 6.64
CA THR A 215 -23.12 -3.57 5.96
C THR A 215 -23.99 -4.72 6.46
N GLU A 216 -23.40 -5.90 6.71
CA GLU A 216 -24.11 -7.05 7.28
C GLU A 216 -24.60 -6.73 8.69
N ARG A 217 -23.72 -6.21 9.55
CA ARG A 217 -24.10 -5.85 10.92
C ARG A 217 -25.18 -4.78 10.95
N MET A 218 -25.14 -3.81 10.04
CA MET A 218 -26.21 -2.82 9.89
C MET A 218 -27.54 -3.46 9.44
N ALA A 219 -27.49 -4.40 8.48
CA ALA A 219 -28.66 -5.12 8.00
C ALA A 219 -29.33 -5.94 9.11
N GLU A 220 -28.56 -6.49 10.06
CA GLU A 220 -29.14 -7.14 11.24
C GLU A 220 -30.04 -6.20 12.05
N TYR A 221 -29.72 -4.90 12.14
CA TYR A 221 -30.57 -3.90 12.78
C TYR A 221 -31.67 -3.35 11.85
N GLY A 222 -31.78 -3.84 10.61
CA GLY A 222 -32.71 -3.33 9.62
C GLY A 222 -32.34 -1.92 9.12
N VAL A 223 -31.09 -1.50 9.28
CA VAL A 223 -30.60 -0.18 8.84
C VAL A 223 -29.84 -0.34 7.53
N TYR A 224 -30.35 0.26 6.46
CA TYR A 224 -29.76 0.18 5.12
C TYR A 224 -29.24 1.51 4.60
N THR A 225 -29.48 2.59 5.35
CA THR A 225 -29.12 3.96 4.97
C THR A 225 -27.81 4.39 5.63
N VAL A 226 -26.96 5.04 4.85
CA VAL A 226 -25.68 5.61 5.31
C VAL A 226 -25.54 7.04 4.83
N VAL A 227 -24.90 7.88 5.64
CA VAL A 227 -24.34 9.14 5.16
C VAL A 227 -22.93 8.90 4.64
N VAL A 228 -22.66 9.33 3.42
CA VAL A 228 -21.33 9.26 2.81
C VAL A 228 -20.52 10.46 3.29
N THR A 229 -19.38 10.25 3.93
CA THR A 229 -18.58 11.36 4.47
C THR A 229 -18.03 12.26 3.37
N SER A 230 -18.02 13.57 3.56
CA SER A 230 -17.43 14.52 2.59
C SER A 230 -15.93 14.70 2.78
N LEU A 231 -15.18 14.56 1.69
CA LEU A 231 -13.72 14.69 1.64
C LEU A 231 -13.31 15.59 0.47
N VAL A 232 -12.60 16.67 0.78
CA VAL A 232 -12.04 17.54 -0.26
C VAL A 232 -11.02 16.79 -1.12
N GLY A 233 -11.11 16.98 -2.43
CA GLY A 233 -10.31 16.26 -3.41
C GLY A 233 -10.76 14.81 -3.58
N ALA A 234 -12.06 14.57 -3.51
CA ALA A 234 -12.67 13.33 -3.97
C ALA A 234 -12.45 13.16 -5.49
N ARG A 235 -12.39 11.91 -5.95
CA ARG A 235 -12.45 11.59 -7.39
C ARG A 235 -13.85 11.79 -7.93
N ASP A 236 -13.99 11.85 -9.24
CA ASP A 236 -15.25 12.10 -9.94
C ASP A 236 -16.40 11.19 -9.49
N GLN A 237 -16.17 9.88 -9.38
CA GLN A 237 -17.16 8.88 -8.94
C GLN A 237 -17.59 9.06 -7.47
N CYS A 238 -16.87 9.84 -6.67
CA CYS A 238 -17.23 10.14 -5.29
C CYS A 238 -17.73 11.58 -5.10
N SER A 239 -17.40 12.49 -6.03
CA SER A 239 -17.62 13.93 -5.88
C SER A 239 -19.09 14.30 -5.72
N LEU A 240 -20.00 13.61 -6.40
CA LEU A 240 -21.44 13.87 -6.34
C LEU A 240 -22.12 13.21 -5.14
N ILE A 241 -21.78 11.94 -4.86
CA ILE A 241 -22.43 11.15 -3.81
C ILE A 241 -21.99 11.52 -2.39
N GLN A 242 -20.80 12.09 -2.23
CA GLN A 242 -20.32 12.51 -0.91
C GLN A 242 -21.27 13.55 -0.28
N GLY A 243 -21.40 13.51 1.04
CA GLY A 243 -22.27 14.39 1.80
C GLY A 243 -23.75 14.06 1.74
N HIS A 244 -24.16 13.07 0.95
CA HIS A 244 -25.55 12.63 0.86
C HIS A 244 -25.81 11.39 1.70
N VAL A 245 -27.08 11.23 2.08
CA VAL A 245 -27.59 9.98 2.62
C VAL A 245 -28.02 9.11 1.45
N VAL A 246 -27.58 7.86 1.46
CA VAL A 246 -27.87 6.86 0.41
C VAL A 246 -28.34 5.56 1.04
N ASP A 247 -29.22 4.86 0.35
CA ASP A 247 -29.63 3.50 0.69
C ASP A 247 -28.67 2.51 0.01
N LEU A 248 -28.16 1.53 0.75
CA LEU A 248 -27.19 0.57 0.25
C LEU A 248 -27.80 -0.55 -0.59
N ARG A 249 -29.12 -0.70 -0.59
CA ARG A 249 -29.81 -1.75 -1.34
C ARG A 249 -29.97 -1.40 -2.82
N HIS A 250 -30.25 -2.38 -3.66
CA HIS A 250 -30.60 -2.14 -5.05
C HIS A 250 -31.93 -1.38 -5.17
N PRO A 251 -32.15 -0.62 -6.25
CA PRO A 251 -33.38 0.15 -6.44
C PRO A 251 -34.68 -0.68 -6.31
N SER A 252 -34.66 -1.95 -6.70
CA SER A 252 -35.80 -2.88 -6.60
C SER A 252 -36.14 -3.30 -5.17
N GLU A 253 -35.23 -3.13 -4.21
CA GLU A 253 -35.37 -3.52 -2.81
C GLU A 253 -35.76 -2.34 -1.91
N ILE A 254 -35.76 -1.12 -2.48
CA ILE A 254 -36.10 0.11 -1.76
C ILE A 254 -37.62 0.29 -1.77
N PRO A 255 -38.25 0.58 -0.61
CA PRO A 255 -39.68 0.85 -0.54
C PRO A 255 -40.09 2.02 -1.45
N GLU A 256 -41.24 1.89 -2.10
CA GLU A 256 -41.83 2.97 -2.89
C GLU A 256 -42.06 4.22 -2.03
N GLY A 257 -41.67 5.39 -2.53
CA GLY A 257 -41.73 6.65 -1.78
C GLY A 257 -40.59 6.88 -0.78
N SER A 258 -39.54 6.03 -0.76
CA SER A 258 -38.33 6.29 0.03
C SER A 258 -37.69 7.63 -0.33
N GLU A 259 -37.29 8.40 0.69
CA GLU A 259 -36.59 9.68 0.54
C GLU A 259 -35.19 9.52 -0.08
N TYR A 260 -34.53 8.39 0.19
CA TYR A 260 -33.13 8.18 -0.15
C TYR A 260 -32.97 7.28 -1.38
N LYS A 261 -32.10 7.72 -2.30
CA LYS A 261 -31.74 6.96 -3.49
C LYS A 261 -30.79 5.81 -3.14
N SER A 262 -30.91 4.72 -3.90
CA SER A 262 -29.94 3.63 -3.90
C SER A 262 -28.53 4.16 -4.21
N ILE A 263 -27.51 3.58 -3.60
CA ILE A 263 -26.10 3.76 -3.98
C ILE A 263 -25.81 3.33 -5.43
N TYR A 264 -26.65 2.46 -5.99
CA TYR A 264 -26.61 2.00 -7.38
C TYR A 264 -27.40 2.90 -8.34
N ASP A 265 -28.07 3.95 -7.86
CA ASP A 265 -28.81 4.89 -8.72
C ASP A 265 -27.84 5.56 -9.73
N PRO A 266 -28.08 5.47 -11.06
CA PRO A 266 -27.24 6.09 -12.08
C PRO A 266 -27.03 7.60 -11.91
N TYR A 267 -27.94 8.28 -11.20
CA TYR A 267 -27.80 9.68 -10.82
C TYR A 267 -26.44 9.96 -10.17
N TRP A 268 -25.99 9.08 -9.27
CA TRP A 268 -24.76 9.28 -8.52
C TRP A 268 -23.50 9.18 -9.38
N LYS A 269 -23.56 8.45 -10.50
CA LYS A 269 -22.39 8.05 -11.30
C LYS A 269 -21.28 7.44 -10.42
N ALA A 270 -21.71 6.72 -9.38
CA ALA A 270 -20.81 6.23 -8.34
C ALA A 270 -19.98 5.03 -8.81
N GLU A 271 -20.41 4.31 -9.85
CA GLU A 271 -19.77 3.06 -10.31
C GLU A 271 -19.51 2.08 -9.14
N TYR A 272 -20.41 2.05 -8.16
CA TYR A 272 -20.24 1.27 -6.93
C TYR A 272 -20.03 -0.22 -7.25
N GLY A 273 -19.10 -0.86 -6.52
CA GLY A 273 -18.68 -2.24 -6.78
C GLY A 273 -17.53 -2.39 -7.79
N THR A 274 -17.16 -1.33 -8.52
CA THR A 274 -15.97 -1.37 -9.39
C THR A 274 -14.71 -0.87 -8.66
N ALA A 275 -13.53 -1.27 -9.13
CA ALA A 275 -12.27 -0.77 -8.56
C ALA A 275 -12.12 0.76 -8.69
N GLY A 276 -12.66 1.35 -9.77
CA GLY A 276 -12.60 2.79 -10.07
C GLY A 276 -13.72 3.62 -9.43
N GLY A 277 -14.82 2.99 -9.02
CA GLY A 277 -16.00 3.63 -8.44
C GLY A 277 -16.00 3.71 -6.92
N HIS A 278 -16.99 4.40 -6.35
CA HIS A 278 -17.19 4.65 -4.93
C HIS A 278 -16.97 3.40 -4.06
N ARG A 279 -16.31 3.59 -2.92
CA ARG A 279 -15.76 2.52 -2.05
C ARG A 279 -14.83 1.49 -2.73
N GLY A 280 -14.49 1.66 -4.00
CA GLY A 280 -13.42 0.92 -4.69
C GLY A 280 -12.01 1.31 -4.22
N ALA A 281 -11.00 0.91 -5.00
CA ALA A 281 -9.59 1.01 -4.63
C ALA A 281 -9.19 2.45 -4.23
N ASN A 282 -8.47 2.57 -3.11
CA ASN A 282 -8.00 3.84 -2.55
C ASN A 282 -9.09 4.86 -2.16
N CYS A 283 -10.36 4.47 -2.12
CA CYS A 283 -11.42 5.35 -1.64
C CYS A 283 -11.26 5.61 -0.13
N ARG A 284 -11.29 6.89 0.27
CA ARG A 284 -11.22 7.29 1.68
C ARG A 284 -12.58 7.58 2.30
N HIS A 285 -13.65 7.61 1.49
CA HIS A 285 -14.99 7.90 1.97
C HIS A 285 -15.47 6.81 2.91
N LEU A 286 -15.96 7.22 4.06
CA LEU A 286 -16.60 6.35 5.03
C LEU A 286 -18.11 6.38 4.80
N HIS A 287 -18.76 5.23 4.98
CA HIS A 287 -20.21 5.14 5.14
C HIS A 287 -20.50 5.17 6.62
N ILE A 288 -21.29 6.12 7.12
CA ILE A 288 -21.70 6.15 8.53
C ILE A 288 -23.18 5.80 8.59
N PRO A 289 -23.62 4.85 9.44
CA PRO A 289 -25.04 4.53 9.62
C PRO A 289 -25.85 5.80 9.82
N PHE A 290 -26.97 5.88 9.11
CA PHE A 290 -27.87 7.00 9.17
C PHE A 290 -29.29 6.46 9.33
N ILE A 291 -29.94 6.77 10.43
CA ILE A 291 -31.31 6.35 10.74
C ILE A 291 -32.23 7.56 10.50
N PRO A 292 -33.12 7.49 9.49
CA PRO A 292 -34.05 8.58 9.19
C PRO A 292 -34.88 8.97 10.41
N GLY A 293 -35.04 10.28 10.63
CA GLY A 293 -35.74 10.83 11.81
C GLY A 293 -34.95 10.82 13.13
N VAL A 294 -33.81 10.11 13.20
CA VAL A 294 -32.95 10.06 14.41
C VAL A 294 -31.64 10.82 14.21
N ASN A 295 -31.03 10.67 13.03
CA ASN A 295 -29.78 11.35 12.68
C ASN A 295 -30.06 12.66 11.91
N THR A 296 -29.11 13.59 12.02
CA THR A 296 -29.08 14.82 11.23
C THR A 296 -27.83 14.78 10.37
N ASN A 297 -27.97 15.08 9.07
CA ASN A 297 -26.81 15.14 8.19
C ASN A 297 -26.05 16.46 8.39
N ASN A 298 -24.81 16.36 8.85
CA ASN A 298 -23.92 17.49 9.12
C ASN A 298 -22.71 17.52 8.18
N GLN A 299 -22.74 16.74 7.08
CA GLN A 299 -21.61 16.68 6.17
C GLN A 299 -21.43 18.01 5.43
N PRO A 300 -20.20 18.53 5.32
CA PRO A 300 -19.96 19.72 4.53
C PRO A 300 -20.14 19.40 3.05
N HIS A 301 -20.52 20.40 2.26
CA HIS A 301 -20.53 20.28 0.81
C HIS A 301 -19.27 20.93 0.23
N TYR A 302 -18.69 20.28 -0.78
CA TYR A 302 -17.57 20.79 -1.55
C TYR A 302 -17.99 20.86 -3.02
N ASP A 303 -17.76 22.00 -3.65
CA ASP A 303 -17.99 22.12 -5.09
C ASP A 303 -17.01 21.24 -5.88
N LYS A 304 -17.41 20.92 -7.12
CA LYS A 304 -16.66 20.03 -8.00
C LYS A 304 -15.28 20.60 -8.38
N GLU A 305 -15.20 21.91 -8.61
CA GLU A 305 -13.97 22.57 -9.04
C GLU A 305 -12.88 22.50 -7.95
N LEU A 306 -13.26 22.74 -6.70
CA LEU A 306 -12.40 22.62 -5.54
C LEU A 306 -11.91 21.17 -5.36
N ASN A 307 -12.79 20.19 -5.55
CA ASN A 307 -12.40 18.77 -5.50
C ASN A 307 -11.35 18.45 -6.57
N GLU A 308 -11.59 18.80 -7.82
CA GLU A 308 -10.62 18.56 -8.90
C GLU A 308 -9.28 19.25 -8.64
N LYS A 309 -9.31 20.50 -8.16
CA LYS A 309 -8.10 21.27 -7.82
C LYS A 309 -7.31 20.56 -6.71
N VAL A 310 -7.95 20.20 -5.60
CA VAL A 310 -7.26 19.56 -4.48
C VAL A 310 -6.77 18.16 -4.82
N ALA A 311 -7.48 17.42 -5.68
CA ALA A 311 -7.02 16.14 -6.20
C ALA A 311 -5.69 16.29 -6.97
N LYS A 312 -5.60 17.23 -7.92
CA LYS A 312 -4.37 17.52 -8.69
C LYS A 312 -3.19 17.92 -7.81
N VAL A 313 -3.44 18.76 -6.80
CA VAL A 313 -2.43 19.19 -5.84
C VAL A 313 -1.96 18.01 -4.97
N ARG A 314 -2.86 17.11 -4.58
CA ARG A 314 -2.52 15.89 -3.84
C ARG A 314 -1.66 14.94 -4.69
N ASP A 315 -1.98 14.77 -5.96
CA ASP A 315 -1.18 13.97 -6.89
C ASP A 315 0.24 14.53 -7.05
N THR A 316 0.35 15.85 -7.09
CA THR A 316 1.66 16.53 -7.07
C THR A 316 2.43 16.22 -5.79
N GLN A 317 1.77 16.24 -4.63
CA GLN A 317 2.39 15.83 -3.37
C GLN A 317 2.86 14.37 -3.45
N ARG A 318 2.02 13.43 -3.93
CA ARG A 318 2.38 12.02 -4.07
C ARG A 318 3.60 11.83 -4.99
N ARG A 319 3.69 12.61 -6.07
CA ARG A 319 4.85 12.59 -6.97
C ARG A 319 6.12 13.03 -6.26
N ILE A 320 6.08 14.12 -5.49
CA ILE A 320 7.25 14.60 -4.74
C ILE A 320 7.67 13.56 -3.68
N GLU A 321 6.72 12.95 -2.96
CA GLU A 321 7.01 11.86 -1.99
C GLU A 321 7.77 10.71 -2.67
N ARG A 322 7.28 10.22 -3.81
CA ARG A 322 7.95 9.16 -4.58
C ARG A 322 9.35 9.56 -5.05
N GLU A 323 9.55 10.81 -5.45
CA GLU A 323 10.87 11.32 -5.84
C GLU A 323 11.84 11.37 -4.65
N ILE A 324 11.36 11.74 -3.45
CA ILE A 324 12.16 11.71 -2.22
C ILE A 324 12.60 10.29 -1.90
N VAL A 325 11.66 9.33 -1.90
CA VAL A 325 11.95 7.90 -1.68
C VAL A 325 12.95 7.40 -2.71
N LYS A 326 12.74 7.71 -4.00
CA LYS A 326 13.67 7.35 -5.09
C LYS A 326 15.09 7.84 -4.81
N TYR A 327 15.28 9.11 -4.47
CA TYR A 327 16.63 9.66 -4.25
C TYR A 327 17.26 9.17 -2.95
N LYS A 328 16.47 8.88 -1.92
CA LYS A 328 16.98 8.23 -0.72
C LYS A 328 17.40 6.77 -0.98
N LYS A 329 16.68 6.01 -1.83
CA LYS A 329 17.12 4.67 -2.28
C LYS A 329 18.47 4.76 -3.00
N ASN A 330 18.62 5.71 -3.93
CA ASN A 330 19.90 5.93 -4.62
C ASN A 330 21.03 6.35 -3.66
N LEU A 331 20.73 7.22 -2.68
CA LEU A 331 21.69 7.63 -1.66
C LEU A 331 22.20 6.42 -0.86
N MET A 332 21.30 5.56 -0.40
CA MET A 332 21.68 4.33 0.33
C MET A 332 22.62 3.47 -0.50
N ILE A 333 22.31 3.24 -1.79
CA ILE A 333 23.15 2.42 -2.67
C ILE A 333 24.53 3.04 -2.83
N ALA A 334 24.61 4.35 -3.05
CA ALA A 334 25.87 5.06 -3.18
C ALA A 334 26.70 5.01 -1.88
N GLU A 335 26.06 5.16 -0.72
CA GLU A 335 26.72 5.05 0.59
C GLU A 335 27.25 3.64 0.85
N GLU A 336 26.47 2.60 0.57
CA GLU A 336 26.87 1.19 0.72
C GLU A 336 28.00 0.78 -0.24
N LEU A 337 28.09 1.43 -1.40
CA LEU A 337 29.18 1.25 -2.37
C LEU A 337 30.41 2.13 -2.08
N GLY A 338 30.33 3.09 -1.14
CA GLY A 338 31.39 4.06 -0.91
C GLY A 338 31.61 5.02 -2.09
N SER A 339 30.56 5.29 -2.88
CA SER A 339 30.62 6.12 -4.09
C SER A 339 30.61 7.62 -3.79
N ASP A 340 31.39 8.38 -4.56
CA ASP A 340 31.41 9.85 -4.55
C ASP A 340 30.04 10.47 -4.93
N ASN A 341 29.15 9.69 -5.57
CA ASN A 341 27.79 10.12 -5.89
C ASN A 341 26.90 10.27 -4.66
N ALA A 342 27.30 9.77 -3.49
CA ALA A 342 26.52 9.91 -2.25
C ALA A 342 26.17 11.38 -1.96
N ASP A 343 27.11 12.30 -2.15
CA ASP A 343 26.87 13.73 -1.94
C ASP A 343 25.89 14.32 -2.96
N HIS A 344 25.93 13.85 -4.20
CA HIS A 344 24.95 14.24 -5.22
C HIS A 344 23.54 13.82 -4.80
N TRP A 345 23.34 12.55 -4.43
CA TRP A 345 22.03 12.05 -4.04
C TRP A 345 21.51 12.72 -2.76
N ARG A 346 22.39 13.01 -1.81
CA ARG A 346 22.06 13.77 -0.59
C ARG A 346 21.56 15.17 -0.92
N ARG A 347 22.18 15.88 -1.87
CA ARG A 347 21.67 17.17 -2.38
C ARG A 347 20.31 17.02 -3.05
N MET A 348 20.11 15.98 -3.86
CA MET A 348 18.83 15.73 -4.54
C MET A 348 17.68 15.43 -3.58
N VAL A 349 17.92 14.65 -2.51
CA VAL A 349 16.96 14.44 -1.42
C VAL A 349 16.57 15.78 -0.79
N ARG A 350 17.55 16.59 -0.38
CA ARG A 350 17.29 17.92 0.23
C ARG A 350 16.50 18.83 -0.70
N LYS A 351 16.84 18.85 -1.99
CA LYS A 351 16.14 19.64 -3.02
C LYS A 351 14.67 19.23 -3.14
N ARG A 352 14.35 17.94 -3.16
CA ARG A 352 12.96 17.48 -3.23
C ARG A 352 12.19 17.69 -1.92
N GLN A 353 12.84 17.54 -0.77
CA GLN A 353 12.23 17.91 0.51
C GLN A 353 11.93 19.42 0.59
N ALA A 354 12.77 20.28 0.00
CA ALA A 354 12.48 21.70 -0.12
C ALA A 354 11.27 21.95 -1.05
N ALA A 355 11.19 21.23 -2.18
CA ALA A 355 10.02 21.28 -3.06
C ALA A 355 8.73 20.84 -2.34
N MET A 356 8.80 19.81 -1.48
CA MET A 356 7.68 19.38 -0.63
C MET A 356 7.22 20.52 0.31
N ARG A 357 8.17 21.16 1.01
CA ARG A 357 7.84 22.29 1.90
C ARG A 357 7.15 23.43 1.14
N LYS A 358 7.72 23.85 0.00
CA LYS A 358 7.12 24.88 -0.86
C LYS A 358 5.72 24.49 -1.36
N HIS A 359 5.54 23.23 -1.78
CA HIS A 359 4.24 22.71 -2.21
C HIS A 359 3.21 22.77 -1.09
N LEU A 360 3.61 22.48 0.14
CA LEU A 360 2.74 22.52 1.31
C LEU A 360 2.49 23.96 1.81
N GLU A 361 3.42 24.89 1.67
CA GLU A 361 3.20 26.31 1.97
C GLU A 361 2.03 26.87 1.15
N SER A 362 1.97 26.55 -0.14
CA SER A 362 0.88 27.00 -1.02
C SER A 362 -0.43 26.25 -0.83
N ASN A 363 -0.43 25.06 -0.19
CA ASN A 363 -1.57 24.14 -0.16
C ASN A 363 -1.91 23.60 1.24
N GLY A 364 -1.33 24.19 2.30
CA GLY A 364 -1.38 23.69 3.67
C GLY A 364 -2.77 23.67 4.31
N ARG A 365 -3.72 24.38 3.70
CA ARG A 365 -5.15 24.31 4.06
C ARG A 365 -5.73 22.90 3.88
N TYR A 366 -5.27 22.15 2.88
CA TYR A 366 -5.85 20.85 2.50
C TYR A 366 -4.87 19.69 2.62
N LEU A 367 -3.57 19.97 2.64
CA LEU A 367 -2.52 18.96 2.61
C LEU A 367 -1.61 19.06 3.82
N ARG A 368 -1.10 17.91 4.24
CA ARG A 368 -0.13 17.76 5.33
C ARG A 368 0.99 16.83 4.87
N ARG A 369 2.20 17.07 5.37
CA ARG A 369 3.34 16.17 5.12
C ARG A 369 3.14 14.88 5.89
N ASN A 370 3.46 13.75 5.26
CA ASN A 370 3.51 12.46 5.94
C ASN A 370 4.92 11.90 5.77
N TYR A 371 5.71 11.96 6.84
CA TYR A 371 7.12 11.53 6.83
C TYR A 371 7.29 10.03 6.62
N LYS A 372 6.32 9.21 7.04
CA LYS A 372 6.37 7.75 6.83
C LYS A 372 6.42 7.40 5.34
N ARG A 373 5.71 8.17 4.50
CA ARG A 373 5.71 7.98 3.04
C ARG A 373 6.99 8.44 2.33
N GLU A 374 7.88 9.11 3.05
CA GLU A 374 9.19 9.51 2.55
C GLU A 374 10.32 8.65 3.12
N LYS A 375 10.00 7.67 3.99
CA LYS A 375 10.97 6.72 4.53
C LYS A 375 11.33 5.71 3.44
N VAL A 376 12.55 5.19 3.48
CA VAL A 376 13.03 4.25 2.46
C VAL A 376 13.18 2.86 3.02
N TYR A 377 13.87 2.74 4.14
CA TYR A 377 14.01 1.49 4.83
C TYR A 377 14.30 1.80 6.29
N THR A 378 13.84 0.92 7.15
CA THR A 378 14.37 0.72 8.49
C THR A 378 15.23 -0.54 8.40
N PRO A 379 16.44 -0.61 8.97
CA PRO A 379 17.18 -1.88 9.01
C PRO A 379 16.24 -2.99 9.49
N LEU A 380 16.22 -4.13 8.78
CA LEU A 380 15.21 -5.16 9.04
C LEU A 380 15.24 -5.63 10.51
N ALA A 381 16.43 -5.76 11.09
CA ALA A 381 16.59 -6.11 12.51
C ALA A 381 15.87 -5.13 13.44
N THR A 382 16.06 -3.81 13.25
CA THR A 382 15.38 -2.77 14.03
C THR A 382 13.87 -2.79 13.84
N LEU A 383 13.41 -3.11 12.63
CA LEU A 383 11.97 -3.15 12.36
C LEU A 383 11.30 -4.36 13.01
N LEU A 384 11.97 -5.50 13.10
CA LEU A 384 11.42 -6.75 13.63
C LEU A 384 11.31 -6.78 15.16
N GLU A 385 12.14 -6.06 15.90
CA GLU A 385 12.15 -6.06 17.37
C GLU A 385 10.81 -5.56 17.95
N ASP A 386 10.29 -4.46 17.41
CA ASP A 386 9.09 -3.77 17.93
C ASP A 386 8.05 -3.53 16.81
N PHE A 387 7.94 -4.44 15.84
CA PHE A 387 7.03 -4.22 14.71
C PHE A 387 5.57 -4.11 15.18
N SER A 388 4.91 -3.03 14.76
CA SER A 388 3.47 -2.84 14.92
C SER A 388 2.89 -2.23 13.67
N TYR A 389 1.87 -2.86 13.09
CA TYR A 389 1.16 -2.28 11.95
C TYR A 389 0.39 -1.00 12.32
N LYS A 390 0.18 -0.72 13.61
CA LYS A 390 -0.54 0.48 14.08
C LYS A 390 0.34 1.72 14.16
N GLU A 391 1.65 1.57 14.39
CA GLU A 391 2.53 2.67 14.82
C GLU A 391 3.57 3.15 13.82
#